data_AF-A0A2V9JQQ8-F1
#
_entry.id   AF-A0A2V9JQQ8-F1
#
_cell.length_a   1.000
_cell.length_b   1.000
_cell.length_c   1.000
_cell.angle_alpha   90.00
_cell.angle_beta   90.00
_cell.angle_gamma   90.00
#
_symmetry.space_group_name_H-M   'P 1'
#
loop_
_entity.id
_entity.type
_entity.pdbx_description
1 polymer ?
#
loop_
_entity_poly.entity_id
_entity_poly.type
_entity_poly.pdbx_seq_one_letter_code
_entity_poly.pdbx_strand_id
1 'polypeptide(L)'
;MSQPVIRHDLPLGLCFREAVDAQWRNLISLSRFRAPAALLLPVMLLWVGMRAGFGQVSPSEIVNPQLKASEQTYFRQLEALNRAIRSTKFPFTVLLSRYVGLDPQHQTEADTRGLEFVKFHDRLVLKVTGNYNAAYNADLLTENERASRTFNEVIAPILQLVPEEIPAEVACDAVGFEISYHVRRRNRSYDYEGKEILVVVLGKADALGYSKLSNDSDRQDVLNRSEIFLSGKAFGLALGGREPLDVEGLERSVPRKPERASASAPTPTSNTDRRLSSVKEDPRAGFEKPDTKASMGTAGPASPGSSPQPGSDKAEVQAAPGAAPSPGDADRLQVKYKAQIDELVREGLAKFHFVDYAPPSFAIFRNHVVLQLTLRNPERFERESTSIYKRAAQSFDLFLAPLLKSILEKVPQGEEFDTLDITVLNGLASTSKASSEATDFICPIRPLRQFAEAEITSQDLVNQSIVLVNGVRIALNLQQVE
;
A
#
# COMPACT_ATOMS: atom_id res chain seq x y z
N MET A 1 -11.66 -18.49 48.15
CA MET A 1 -11.24 -19.52 47.18
C MET A 1 -11.99 -19.25 45.89
N SER A 2 -11.42 -18.39 45.06
CA SER A 2 -12.05 -17.88 43.85
C SER A 2 -10.97 -17.81 42.79
N GLN A 3 -11.02 -18.66 41.79
CA GLN A 3 -10.21 -18.52 40.58
C GLN A 3 -10.99 -17.69 39.57
N PRO A 4 -10.43 -16.60 39.02
CA PRO A 4 -10.94 -16.01 37.80
C PRO A 4 -10.19 -16.60 36.60
N VAL A 5 -10.98 -17.06 35.64
CA VAL A 5 -10.57 -17.55 34.32
C VAL A 5 -10.04 -16.37 33.49
N ILE A 6 -8.76 -16.42 33.12
CA ILE A 6 -8.13 -15.45 32.23
C ILE A 6 -8.43 -15.85 30.78
N ARG A 7 -9.28 -15.09 30.09
CA ARG A 7 -9.43 -15.15 28.63
C ARG A 7 -8.41 -14.23 27.98
N HIS A 8 -7.65 -14.79 27.04
CA HIS A 8 -6.65 -14.10 26.24
C HIS A 8 -7.29 -13.47 25.02
N ASP A 9 -7.32 -12.14 24.95
CA ASP A 9 -7.71 -11.41 23.74
C ASP A 9 -6.55 -10.51 23.27
N LEU A 10 -5.83 -11.02 22.26
CA LEU A 10 -4.79 -10.37 21.48
C LEU A 10 -5.43 -9.55 20.34
N PRO A 11 -5.02 -8.31 20.04
CA PRO A 11 -5.52 -7.65 18.84
C PRO A 11 -4.47 -7.55 17.71
N LEU A 12 -4.88 -7.97 16.53
CA LEU A 12 -4.16 -8.14 15.26
C LEU A 12 -4.13 -6.83 14.44
N GLY A 13 -2.94 -6.26 14.20
CA GLY A 13 -2.80 -4.94 13.54
C GLY A 13 -1.55 -4.81 12.65
N LEU A 14 -1.13 -5.90 12.00
CA LEU A 14 0.02 -6.00 11.10
C LEU A 14 -0.31 -6.80 9.80
N CYS A 15 -1.60 -6.89 9.47
CA CYS A 15 -2.20 -7.99 8.69
C CYS A 15 -1.80 -8.17 7.22
N PHE A 16 -1.10 -7.24 6.55
CA PHE A 16 -0.57 -7.52 5.19
C PHE A 16 0.94 -7.83 5.17
N ARG A 17 1.65 -7.49 6.24
CA ARG A 17 3.12 -7.58 6.29
C ARG A 17 3.63 -8.94 6.80
N GLU A 18 2.82 -9.68 7.57
CA GLU A 18 3.23 -10.93 8.24
C GLU A 18 2.94 -12.23 7.45
N ALA A 19 2.18 -12.21 6.35
CA ALA A 19 1.82 -13.42 5.60
C ALA A 19 2.97 -14.02 4.75
N VAL A 20 4.12 -13.33 4.66
CA VAL A 20 5.31 -13.79 3.94
C VAL A 20 6.28 -14.56 4.87
N ASP A 21 6.14 -14.43 6.19
CA ASP A 21 7.15 -14.88 7.16
C ASP A 21 7.06 -16.36 7.59
N ALA A 22 5.98 -17.08 7.26
CA ALA A 22 5.78 -18.44 7.79
C ALA A 22 6.41 -19.58 6.96
N GLN A 23 6.85 -19.34 5.71
CA GLN A 23 7.17 -20.42 4.77
C GLN A 23 8.68 -20.78 4.64
N TRP A 24 9.57 -20.11 5.37
CA TRP A 24 11.03 -20.26 5.21
C TRP A 24 11.71 -21.37 6.03
N ARG A 25 10.97 -22.16 6.81
CA ARG A 25 11.59 -23.13 7.75
C ARG A 25 11.89 -24.54 7.21
N ASN A 26 11.61 -24.89 5.94
CA ASN A 26 11.71 -26.30 5.52
C ASN A 26 12.39 -26.66 4.19
N LEU A 27 13.13 -25.77 3.52
CA LEU A 27 13.80 -26.14 2.26
C LEU A 27 15.26 -25.64 2.19
N ILE A 28 16.10 -26.17 3.08
CA ILE A 28 17.55 -26.29 2.83
C ILE A 28 17.96 -27.71 3.19
N SER A 29 17.85 -28.62 2.23
CA SER A 29 18.60 -29.88 2.17
C SER A 29 18.35 -30.56 0.82
N LEU A 30 19.20 -30.29 -0.16
CA LEU A 30 20.03 -31.27 -0.86
C LEU A 30 20.63 -30.70 -2.15
N SER A 31 21.83 -31.17 -2.39
CA SER A 31 22.89 -30.61 -3.20
C SER A 31 22.90 -31.05 -4.66
N ARG A 32 23.41 -30.15 -5.50
CA ARG A 32 24.35 -30.35 -6.64
C ARG A 32 23.89 -31.23 -7.82
N PHE A 33 23.85 -30.64 -9.01
CA PHE A 33 24.53 -31.20 -10.21
C PHE A 33 24.96 -30.08 -11.18
N ARG A 34 26.08 -30.32 -11.88
CA ARG A 34 26.85 -29.43 -12.78
C ARG A 34 26.47 -29.65 -14.25
N ALA A 35 26.28 -28.54 -15.00
CA ALA A 35 26.65 -28.20 -16.41
C ALA A 35 26.31 -29.19 -17.58
N PRO A 36 26.43 -28.83 -18.90
CA PRO A 36 26.96 -27.61 -19.55
C PRO A 36 26.11 -27.03 -20.75
N ALA A 37 26.68 -26.00 -21.37
CA ALA A 37 26.19 -25.11 -22.44
C ALA A 37 25.96 -25.72 -23.85
N ALA A 38 25.16 -25.04 -24.70
CA ALA A 38 25.45 -24.78 -26.14
C ALA A 38 24.38 -23.92 -26.88
N LEU A 39 24.88 -22.84 -27.52
CA LEU A 39 24.63 -22.25 -28.87
C LEU A 39 23.24 -21.77 -29.42
N LEU A 40 23.26 -20.49 -29.86
CA LEU A 40 22.78 -19.85 -31.13
C LEU A 40 21.27 -19.91 -31.50
N LEU A 41 20.60 -18.89 -32.07
CA LEU A 41 20.90 -17.88 -33.09
C LEU A 41 19.92 -16.67 -32.97
N PRO A 42 20.17 -15.54 -33.67
CA PRO A 42 19.36 -14.32 -33.68
C PRO A 42 18.32 -14.31 -34.82
N VAL A 43 17.14 -13.74 -34.57
CA VAL A 43 16.20 -13.32 -35.62
C VAL A 43 15.75 -11.89 -35.33
N MET A 44 15.96 -11.04 -36.32
CA MET A 44 15.65 -9.63 -36.36
C MET A 44 14.27 -9.42 -37.02
N LEU A 45 13.63 -8.32 -36.60
CA LEU A 45 12.63 -7.49 -37.30
C LEU A 45 11.12 -7.77 -37.14
N LEU A 46 10.43 -6.62 -37.00
CA LEU A 46 9.00 -6.30 -37.06
C LEU A 46 8.19 -6.58 -35.80
N TRP A 47 8.03 -5.57 -34.93
CA TRP A 47 6.72 -5.08 -34.44
C TRP A 47 6.89 -3.62 -34.00
N VAL A 48 6.78 -2.71 -34.97
CA VAL A 48 6.44 -1.30 -34.70
C VAL A 48 4.98 -1.29 -34.25
N GLY A 49 4.72 -0.74 -33.06
CA GLY A 49 3.37 -0.39 -32.63
C GLY A 49 2.80 -1.17 -31.44
N MET A 50 3.57 -1.49 -30.41
CA MET A 50 2.99 -1.65 -29.08
C MET A 50 3.23 -0.37 -28.30
N ARG A 51 2.19 0.46 -28.15
CA ARG A 51 2.14 1.42 -27.05
C ARG A 51 2.37 0.60 -25.78
N ALA A 52 3.48 0.85 -25.09
CA ALA A 52 3.77 0.22 -23.80
C ALA A 52 2.56 0.45 -22.90
N GLY A 53 1.91 -0.64 -22.49
CA GLY A 53 0.82 -0.62 -21.53
C GLY A 53 1.38 -0.13 -20.20
N PHE A 54 1.23 1.16 -19.93
CA PHE A 54 1.37 1.68 -18.57
C PHE A 54 0.08 1.32 -17.84
N GLY A 55 0.15 0.46 -16.83
CA GLY A 55 -1.04 0.23 -15.99
C GLY A 55 -1.02 -0.94 -15.01
N GLN A 56 0.03 -1.76 -14.90
CA GLN A 56 -0.02 -2.90 -13.99
C GLN A 56 1.35 -3.39 -13.54
N VAL A 57 1.46 -3.91 -12.30
CA VAL A 57 2.70 -4.49 -11.76
C VAL A 57 3.14 -5.61 -12.67
N SER A 58 4.39 -5.57 -13.15
CA SER A 58 4.87 -6.61 -14.05
C SER A 58 5.02 -7.92 -13.27
N PRO A 59 4.63 -9.08 -13.85
CA PRO A 59 4.92 -10.39 -13.24
C PRO A 59 6.41 -10.61 -12.96
N SER A 60 7.31 -9.91 -13.67
CA SER A 60 8.76 -9.99 -13.42
C SER A 60 9.17 -9.42 -12.06
N GLU A 61 8.40 -8.48 -11.50
CA GLU A 61 8.66 -7.83 -10.20
C GLU A 61 8.15 -8.67 -9.01
N ILE A 62 7.41 -9.75 -9.27
CA ILE A 62 6.82 -10.60 -8.24
C ILE A 62 7.72 -11.81 -7.97
N VAL A 63 8.28 -11.86 -6.77
CA VAL A 63 9.20 -12.95 -6.36
C VAL A 63 8.46 -14.25 -6.04
N ASN A 64 7.27 -14.17 -5.43
CA ASN A 64 6.50 -15.36 -5.08
C ASN A 64 5.98 -16.04 -6.36
N PRO A 65 6.32 -17.32 -6.61
CA PRO A 65 6.00 -18.00 -7.87
C PRO A 65 4.50 -18.17 -8.11
N GLN A 66 3.70 -18.34 -7.05
CA GLN A 66 2.24 -18.48 -7.17
C GLN A 66 1.57 -17.13 -7.50
N LEU A 67 2.03 -16.05 -6.86
CA LEU A 67 1.56 -14.69 -7.16
C LEU A 67 1.98 -14.29 -8.57
N LYS A 68 3.23 -14.57 -8.95
CA LYS A 68 3.75 -14.33 -10.29
C LYS A 68 2.97 -15.06 -11.36
N ALA A 69 2.66 -16.34 -11.15
CA ALA A 69 1.85 -17.11 -12.08
C ALA A 69 0.45 -16.51 -12.25
N SER A 70 -0.16 -16.06 -11.15
CA SER A 70 -1.48 -15.41 -11.17
C SER A 70 -1.43 -14.08 -11.90
N GLU A 71 -0.45 -13.23 -11.59
CA GLU A 71 -0.22 -11.94 -12.27
C GLU A 71 -0.01 -12.15 -13.77
N GLN A 72 0.83 -13.12 -14.16
CA GLN A 72 1.11 -13.43 -15.56
C GLN A 72 -0.14 -13.94 -16.29
N THR A 73 -0.95 -14.76 -15.62
CA THR A 73 -2.18 -15.33 -16.20
C THR A 73 -3.23 -14.25 -16.48
N TYR A 74 -3.40 -13.29 -15.56
CA TYR A 74 -4.46 -12.28 -15.65
C TYR A 74 -3.96 -10.87 -16.02
N PHE A 75 -2.70 -10.72 -16.45
CA PHE A 75 -2.08 -9.41 -16.68
C PHE A 75 -2.91 -8.50 -17.60
N ARG A 76 -3.49 -9.05 -18.68
CA ARG A 76 -4.32 -8.29 -19.63
C ARG A 76 -5.61 -7.77 -19.00
N GLN A 77 -6.23 -8.57 -18.14
CA GLN A 77 -7.43 -8.22 -17.41
C GLN A 77 -7.14 -7.13 -16.37
N LEU A 78 -5.98 -7.20 -15.72
CA LEU A 78 -5.54 -6.17 -14.79
C LEU A 78 -5.23 -4.85 -15.49
N GLU A 79 -4.58 -4.87 -16.67
CA GLU A 79 -4.41 -3.68 -17.52
C GLU A 79 -5.75 -3.08 -17.96
N ALA A 80 -6.74 -3.93 -18.25
CA ALA A 80 -8.07 -3.48 -18.66
C ALA A 80 -8.84 -2.86 -17.48
N LEU A 81 -8.84 -3.51 -16.31
CA LEU A 81 -9.42 -2.99 -15.09
C LEU A 81 -8.76 -1.67 -14.66
N ASN A 82 -7.43 -1.55 -14.70
CA ASN A 82 -6.74 -0.29 -14.41
C ASN A 82 -7.24 0.84 -15.33
N ARG A 83 -7.34 0.59 -16.64
CA ARG A 83 -7.86 1.56 -17.61
C ARG A 83 -9.33 1.91 -17.38
N ALA A 84 -10.17 0.93 -17.04
CA ALA A 84 -11.58 1.14 -16.74
C ALA A 84 -11.75 2.03 -15.50
N ILE A 85 -10.99 1.75 -14.43
CA ILE A 85 -10.97 2.58 -13.21
C ILE A 85 -10.52 4.00 -13.55
N ARG A 86 -9.43 4.18 -14.30
CA ARG A 86 -8.94 5.52 -14.69
C ARG A 86 -9.91 6.30 -15.58
N SER A 87 -10.79 5.60 -16.29
CA SER A 87 -11.82 6.20 -17.15
C SER A 87 -13.11 6.50 -16.39
N THR A 88 -13.23 6.00 -15.16
CA THR A 88 -14.41 6.21 -14.30
C THR A 88 -14.38 7.60 -13.69
N LYS A 89 -15.54 8.25 -13.65
CA LYS A 89 -15.69 9.56 -13.01
C LYS A 89 -15.98 9.38 -11.51
N PHE A 90 -15.04 9.82 -10.70
CA PHE A 90 -15.18 9.89 -9.25
C PHE A 90 -15.46 11.35 -8.81
N PRO A 91 -16.07 11.57 -7.63
CA PRO A 91 -16.35 12.92 -7.13
C PRO A 91 -15.08 13.77 -6.93
N PHE A 92 -14.00 13.13 -6.45
CA PHE A 92 -12.64 13.68 -6.44
C PHE A 92 -11.71 12.76 -7.21
N THR A 93 -10.53 13.23 -7.60
CA THR A 93 -9.56 12.41 -8.33
C THR A 93 -9.15 11.18 -7.52
N VAL A 94 -9.27 10.00 -8.12
CA VAL A 94 -8.67 8.76 -7.64
C VAL A 94 -7.45 8.46 -8.49
N LEU A 95 -6.28 8.39 -7.86
CA LEU A 95 -5.05 7.96 -8.50
C LEU A 95 -4.71 6.57 -7.98
N LEU A 96 -4.86 5.58 -8.86
CA LEU A 96 -4.34 4.24 -8.61
C LEU A 96 -2.84 4.34 -8.41
N SER A 97 -2.35 3.69 -7.38
CA SER A 97 -0.92 3.65 -7.12
C SER A 97 -0.57 2.43 -6.30
N ARG A 98 0.64 1.89 -6.49
CA ARG A 98 1.10 0.72 -5.74
C ARG A 98 1.14 0.96 -4.22
N TYR A 99 1.39 2.21 -3.83
CA TYR A 99 1.47 2.65 -2.44
C TYR A 99 0.41 3.73 -2.14
N VAL A 100 -0.22 3.64 -0.98
CA VAL A 100 -1.19 4.63 -0.47
C VAL A 100 -0.53 5.68 0.42
N GLY A 101 -1.25 6.77 0.68
CA GLY A 101 -0.82 7.82 1.60
C GLY A 101 0.08 8.86 0.95
N LEU A 102 0.08 8.98 -0.38
CA LEU A 102 0.84 10.00 -1.09
C LEU A 102 0.20 11.39 -0.91
N ASP A 103 1.03 12.42 -0.81
CA ASP A 103 0.54 13.81 -0.84
C ASP A 103 0.13 14.17 -2.28
N PRO A 104 -0.97 14.92 -2.51
CA PRO A 104 -1.40 15.34 -3.84
C PRO A 104 -0.29 15.94 -4.70
N GLN A 105 0.67 16.66 -4.10
CA GLN A 105 1.81 17.24 -4.80
C GLN A 105 2.78 16.20 -5.39
N HIS A 106 2.77 14.98 -4.88
CA HIS A 106 3.67 13.89 -5.27
C HIS A 106 2.94 12.75 -6.00
N GLN A 107 1.62 12.85 -6.17
CA GLN A 107 0.83 11.78 -6.79
C GLN A 107 1.03 11.68 -8.32
N THR A 108 1.45 12.76 -8.98
CA THR A 108 1.77 12.75 -10.42
C THR A 108 3.02 11.92 -10.76
N GLU A 109 3.88 11.67 -9.76
CA GLU A 109 5.11 10.88 -9.88
C GLU A 109 4.94 9.46 -9.31
N ALA A 110 3.74 9.14 -8.82
CA ALA A 110 3.44 7.87 -8.19
C ALA A 110 3.55 6.70 -9.18
N ASP A 111 4.02 5.56 -8.70
CA ASP A 111 3.84 4.29 -9.42
C ASP A 111 2.34 4.00 -9.55
N THR A 112 1.77 4.27 -10.73
CA THR A 112 0.32 4.16 -10.99
C THR A 112 -0.22 2.73 -11.11
N ARG A 113 0.65 1.72 -10.90
CA ARG A 113 0.33 0.30 -11.00
C ARG A 113 -0.31 -0.19 -9.70
N GLY A 114 -1.51 0.31 -9.43
CA GLY A 114 -2.21 0.09 -8.17
C GLY A 114 -2.90 -1.26 -8.00
N LEU A 115 -2.83 -2.17 -8.97
CA LEU A 115 -3.37 -3.52 -8.80
C LEU A 115 -2.23 -4.53 -8.72
N GLU A 116 -2.44 -5.64 -8.03
CA GLU A 116 -1.52 -6.80 -8.01
C GLU A 116 -2.19 -7.97 -7.27
N PHE A 117 -1.72 -9.20 -7.51
CA PHE A 117 -2.05 -10.34 -6.65
C PHE A 117 -1.12 -10.39 -5.43
N VAL A 118 -1.72 -10.54 -4.25
CA VAL A 118 -1.02 -10.57 -2.95
C VAL A 118 -1.51 -11.71 -2.07
N LYS A 119 -0.75 -12.04 -1.02
CA LYS A 119 -1.20 -12.93 0.06
C LYS A 119 -1.71 -12.11 1.24
N PHE A 120 -2.90 -12.46 1.72
CA PHE A 120 -3.52 -11.88 2.92
C PHE A 120 -4.19 -12.98 3.73
N HIS A 121 -3.79 -13.19 4.98
CA HIS A 121 -4.33 -14.28 5.82
C HIS A 121 -4.31 -15.64 5.09
N ASP A 122 -3.19 -15.98 4.44
CA ASP A 122 -2.98 -17.16 3.57
C ASP A 122 -3.84 -17.22 2.29
N ARG A 123 -4.77 -16.29 2.10
CA ARG A 123 -5.64 -16.16 0.93
C ARG A 123 -4.93 -15.41 -0.19
N LEU A 124 -5.17 -15.84 -1.42
CA LEU A 124 -4.77 -15.11 -2.61
C LEU A 124 -5.79 -14.00 -2.88
N VAL A 125 -5.35 -12.74 -2.89
CA VAL A 125 -6.21 -11.58 -3.02
C VAL A 125 -5.81 -10.77 -4.25
N LEU A 126 -6.79 -10.41 -5.07
CA LEU A 126 -6.62 -9.35 -6.07
C LEU A 126 -6.74 -8.01 -5.36
N LYS A 127 -5.63 -7.29 -5.22
CA LYS A 127 -5.57 -6.01 -4.53
C LYS A 127 -5.77 -4.86 -5.51
N VAL A 128 -6.53 -3.85 -5.10
CA VAL A 128 -6.65 -2.54 -5.76
C VAL A 128 -6.28 -1.45 -4.76
N THR A 129 -5.34 -0.59 -5.15
CA THR A 129 -4.69 0.38 -4.27
C THR A 129 -4.74 1.77 -4.89
N GLY A 130 -5.05 2.79 -4.10
CA GLY A 130 -5.10 4.16 -4.62
C GLY A 130 -5.21 5.27 -3.58
N ASN A 131 -4.97 6.49 -4.06
CA ASN A 131 -5.13 7.73 -3.30
C ASN A 131 -6.37 8.47 -3.81
N TYR A 132 -7.31 8.74 -2.92
CA TYR A 132 -8.52 9.51 -3.20
C TYR A 132 -8.36 10.93 -2.65
N ASN A 133 -8.43 11.93 -3.54
CA ASN A 133 -8.13 13.33 -3.20
C ASN A 133 -9.27 14.06 -2.47
N ALA A 134 -10.22 13.32 -1.89
CA ALA A 134 -11.14 13.88 -0.93
C ALA A 134 -10.40 14.30 0.34
N ALA A 135 -10.76 15.47 0.85
CA ALA A 135 -10.30 15.97 2.15
C ALA A 135 -11.52 16.26 3.04
N TYR A 136 -11.86 15.30 3.89
CA TYR A 136 -13.04 15.39 4.74
C TYR A 136 -12.79 16.22 5.98
N ASN A 137 -13.80 16.95 6.45
CA ASN A 137 -13.71 17.70 7.69
C ASN A 137 -14.06 16.80 8.90
N ALA A 138 -13.09 16.57 9.78
CA ALA A 138 -13.25 15.75 10.99
C ALA A 138 -14.21 16.35 12.03
N ASP A 139 -14.50 17.65 11.95
CA ASP A 139 -15.44 18.33 12.84
C ASP A 139 -16.89 18.19 12.35
N LEU A 140 -17.09 17.78 11.09
CA LEU A 140 -18.42 17.61 10.47
C LEU A 140 -18.80 16.14 10.27
N LEU A 141 -17.83 15.29 9.97
CA LEU A 141 -18.03 13.89 9.66
C LEU A 141 -17.32 13.01 10.67
N THR A 142 -17.97 11.96 11.16
CA THR A 142 -17.34 10.91 11.99
C THR A 142 -16.39 10.05 11.15
N GLU A 143 -15.59 9.20 11.80
CA GLU A 143 -14.76 8.19 11.11
C GLU A 143 -15.60 7.27 10.21
N ASN A 144 -16.76 6.81 10.69
CA ASN A 144 -17.64 5.95 9.91
C ASN A 144 -18.28 6.69 8.72
N GLU A 145 -18.71 7.93 8.90
CA GLU A 145 -19.27 8.73 7.79
C GLU A 145 -18.23 8.94 6.69
N ARG A 146 -16.96 9.22 7.05
CA ARG A 146 -15.86 9.35 6.08
C ARG A 146 -15.56 8.05 5.37
N ALA A 147 -15.42 6.95 6.12
CA ALA A 147 -15.15 5.64 5.56
C ALA A 147 -16.29 5.14 4.66
N SER A 148 -17.55 5.30 5.09
CA SER A 148 -18.74 4.92 4.31
C SER A 148 -18.82 5.73 3.01
N ARG A 149 -18.49 7.02 3.08
CA ARG A 149 -18.44 7.87 1.90
C ARG A 149 -17.33 7.45 0.93
N THR A 150 -16.11 7.21 1.41
CA THR A 150 -15.02 6.69 0.55
C THR A 150 -15.38 5.34 -0.07
N PHE A 151 -16.01 4.45 0.69
CA PHE A 151 -16.48 3.18 0.17
C PHE A 151 -17.49 3.39 -0.97
N ASN A 152 -18.52 4.21 -0.76
CA ASN A 152 -19.56 4.45 -1.75
C ASN A 152 -19.08 5.24 -2.97
N GLU A 153 -18.18 6.20 -2.78
CA GLU A 153 -17.70 7.08 -3.85
C GLU A 153 -16.58 6.44 -4.67
N VAL A 154 -15.83 5.48 -4.12
CA VAL A 154 -14.64 4.90 -4.78
C VAL A 154 -14.73 3.38 -4.91
N ILE A 155 -14.86 2.65 -3.80
CA ILE A 155 -14.77 1.19 -3.80
C ILE A 155 -15.98 0.56 -4.51
N ALA A 156 -17.20 1.03 -4.22
CA ALA A 156 -18.42 0.51 -4.83
C ALA A 156 -18.47 0.70 -6.36
N PRO A 157 -18.09 1.86 -6.94
CA PRO A 157 -17.93 1.99 -8.39
C PRO A 157 -16.88 1.05 -8.98
N ILE A 158 -15.74 0.85 -8.31
CA ILE A 158 -14.73 -0.10 -8.80
C ILE A 158 -15.26 -1.53 -8.76
N LEU A 159 -15.97 -1.92 -7.70
CA LEU A 159 -16.63 -3.22 -7.57
C LEU A 159 -17.62 -3.50 -8.72
N GLN A 160 -18.20 -2.47 -9.34
CA GLN A 160 -19.05 -2.64 -10.53
C GLN A 160 -18.24 -3.04 -11.77
N LEU A 161 -16.99 -2.56 -11.89
CA LEU A 161 -16.09 -2.84 -13.02
C LEU A 161 -15.41 -4.20 -12.90
N VAL A 162 -15.20 -4.69 -11.67
CA VAL A 162 -14.50 -5.97 -11.44
C VAL A 162 -15.08 -7.12 -12.27
N PRO A 163 -16.39 -7.43 -12.25
CA PRO A 163 -16.94 -8.53 -13.05
C PRO A 163 -16.97 -8.26 -14.56
N GLU A 164 -16.77 -7.01 -15.01
CA GLU A 164 -16.68 -6.67 -16.43
C GLU A 164 -15.30 -7.02 -17.00
N GLU A 165 -14.24 -6.82 -16.20
CA GLU A 165 -12.85 -6.96 -16.64
C GLU A 165 -12.16 -8.21 -16.11
N ILE A 166 -12.60 -8.74 -14.96
CA ILE A 166 -12.03 -9.91 -14.29
C ILE A 166 -12.96 -11.12 -14.45
N PRO A 167 -12.48 -12.26 -14.99
CA PRO A 167 -13.30 -13.44 -15.18
C PRO A 167 -13.73 -14.06 -13.85
N ALA A 168 -14.90 -14.70 -13.84
CA ALA A 168 -15.44 -15.33 -12.64
C ALA A 168 -14.55 -16.46 -12.10
N GLU A 169 -13.80 -17.11 -13.01
CA GLU A 169 -12.87 -18.20 -12.73
C GLU A 169 -11.51 -17.70 -12.21
N VAL A 170 -11.35 -16.40 -11.98
CA VAL A 170 -10.10 -15.82 -11.47
C VAL A 170 -9.60 -16.64 -10.26
N ALA A 171 -8.33 -17.01 -10.34
CA ALA A 171 -7.67 -17.85 -9.35
C ALA A 171 -7.28 -17.02 -8.10
N CYS A 172 -8.26 -16.38 -7.47
CA CYS A 172 -8.12 -15.75 -6.16
C CYS A 172 -9.28 -16.15 -5.24
N ASP A 173 -9.07 -15.89 -3.94
CA ASP A 173 -10.02 -16.14 -2.86
C ASP A 173 -10.79 -14.88 -2.47
N ALA A 174 -10.25 -13.70 -2.80
CA ALA A 174 -10.80 -12.41 -2.39
C ALA A 174 -10.41 -11.28 -3.36
N VAL A 175 -11.16 -10.18 -3.28
CA VAL A 175 -10.79 -8.88 -3.86
C VAL A 175 -10.62 -7.89 -2.71
N GLY A 176 -9.47 -7.25 -2.65
CA GLY A 176 -9.08 -6.32 -1.60
C GLY A 176 -8.91 -4.92 -2.13
N PHE A 177 -9.32 -3.93 -1.35
CA PHE A 177 -9.15 -2.51 -1.62
C PHE A 177 -8.32 -1.88 -0.53
N GLU A 178 -7.39 -1.00 -0.89
CA GLU A 178 -6.64 -0.16 0.03
C GLU A 178 -6.65 1.28 -0.50
N ILE A 179 -7.53 2.11 0.07
CA ILE A 179 -7.78 3.47 -0.41
C ILE A 179 -7.45 4.47 0.69
N SER A 180 -6.53 5.39 0.40
CA SER A 180 -6.23 6.51 1.30
C SER A 180 -7.00 7.77 0.93
N TYR A 181 -7.31 8.59 1.94
CA TYR A 181 -7.94 9.91 1.77
C TYR A 181 -7.51 10.86 2.89
N HIS A 182 -7.74 12.16 2.68
CA HIS A 182 -7.33 13.20 3.61
C HIS A 182 -8.43 13.52 4.62
N VAL A 183 -8.00 13.91 5.82
CA VAL A 183 -8.87 14.35 6.91
C VAL A 183 -8.33 15.66 7.47
N ARG A 184 -9.14 16.70 7.40
CA ARG A 184 -8.82 18.04 7.89
C ARG A 184 -9.52 18.30 9.21
N ARG A 185 -8.79 18.85 10.17
CA ARG A 185 -9.35 19.37 11.42
C ARG A 185 -8.94 20.83 11.58
N ARG A 186 -9.90 21.71 11.86
CA ARG A 186 -9.59 23.12 12.15
C ARG A 186 -9.20 23.26 13.61
N ASN A 187 -7.93 23.55 13.88
CA ASN A 187 -7.52 24.10 15.17
C ASN A 187 -7.29 25.61 15.01
N ARG A 188 -7.57 26.40 16.06
CA ARG A 188 -7.52 27.87 16.10
C ARG A 188 -6.15 28.49 15.71
N SER A 189 -5.12 27.69 15.51
CA SER A 189 -3.77 28.16 15.14
C SER A 189 -3.12 27.43 13.95
N TYR A 190 -3.65 26.27 13.51
CA TYR A 190 -3.09 25.47 12.40
C TYR A 190 -4.17 24.56 11.77
N ASP A 191 -4.19 24.44 10.44
CA ASP A 191 -4.95 23.41 9.73
C ASP A 191 -4.16 22.09 9.79
N TYR A 192 -4.67 21.08 10.49
CA TYR A 192 -4.07 19.74 10.50
C TYR A 192 -4.72 18.89 9.40
N GLU A 193 -3.92 18.44 8.43
CA GLU A 193 -4.34 17.48 7.41
C GLU A 193 -3.71 16.11 7.71
N GLY A 194 -4.50 15.23 8.35
CA GLY A 194 -4.18 13.82 8.53
C GLY A 194 -4.60 12.98 7.31
N LYS A 195 -4.27 11.68 7.36
CA LYS A 195 -4.69 10.70 6.34
C LYS A 195 -5.31 9.49 7.02
N GLU A 196 -6.35 8.96 6.40
CA GLU A 196 -6.97 7.69 6.77
C GLU A 196 -6.85 6.70 5.61
N ILE A 197 -6.70 5.43 5.94
CA ILE A 197 -6.59 4.35 4.95
C ILE A 197 -7.72 3.36 5.20
N LEU A 198 -8.66 3.26 4.27
CA LEU A 198 -9.73 2.28 4.30
C LEU A 198 -9.29 1.03 3.54
N VAL A 199 -9.26 -0.09 4.25
CA VAL A 199 -9.01 -1.43 3.69
C VAL A 199 -10.30 -2.23 3.73
N VAL A 200 -10.70 -2.82 2.60
CA VAL A 200 -11.88 -3.69 2.50
C VAL A 200 -11.51 -4.95 1.73
N VAL A 201 -11.63 -6.11 2.36
CA VAL A 201 -11.36 -7.41 1.72
C VAL A 201 -12.65 -8.22 1.65
N LEU A 202 -13.18 -8.36 0.43
CA LEU A 202 -14.41 -9.09 0.14
C LEU A 202 -14.06 -10.48 -0.39
N GLY A 203 -14.81 -11.51 0.01
CA GLY A 203 -14.71 -12.83 -0.62
C GLY A 203 -14.99 -12.75 -2.12
N LYS A 204 -14.36 -13.61 -2.93
CA LYS A 204 -14.49 -13.56 -4.40
C LYS A 204 -15.95 -13.52 -4.87
N ALA A 205 -16.81 -14.36 -4.30
CA ALA A 205 -18.22 -14.42 -4.68
C ALA A 205 -18.95 -13.09 -4.39
N ASP A 206 -18.68 -12.48 -3.23
CA ASP A 206 -19.27 -11.20 -2.84
C ASP A 206 -18.75 -10.05 -3.70
N ALA A 207 -17.45 -10.01 -3.99
CA ALA A 207 -16.85 -8.99 -4.85
C ALA A 207 -17.43 -9.03 -6.27
N LEU A 208 -17.52 -10.21 -6.88
CA LEU A 208 -18.08 -10.40 -8.23
C LEU A 208 -19.61 -10.24 -8.26
N GLY A 209 -20.28 -10.47 -7.14
CA GLY A 209 -21.73 -10.35 -6.99
C GLY A 209 -22.19 -8.94 -6.59
N TYR A 210 -21.28 -8.07 -6.15
CA TYR A 210 -21.64 -6.79 -5.52
C TYR A 210 -22.48 -5.89 -6.42
N SER A 211 -22.19 -5.86 -7.73
CA SER A 211 -22.92 -5.06 -8.72
C SER A 211 -24.40 -5.44 -8.86
N LYS A 212 -24.78 -6.66 -8.45
CA LYS A 212 -26.16 -7.16 -8.51
C LYS A 212 -26.99 -6.72 -7.31
N LEU A 213 -26.36 -6.17 -6.27
CA LEU A 213 -27.02 -5.77 -5.04
C LEU A 213 -27.69 -4.41 -5.20
N SER A 214 -29.02 -4.40 -5.03
CA SER A 214 -29.87 -3.25 -5.34
C SER A 214 -30.30 -2.45 -4.11
N ASN A 215 -30.21 -3.03 -2.91
CA ASN A 215 -30.59 -2.37 -1.66
C ASN A 215 -29.41 -2.29 -0.69
N ASP A 216 -29.48 -1.33 0.23
CA ASP A 216 -28.40 -1.07 1.19
C ASP A 216 -28.26 -2.15 2.26
N SER A 217 -29.32 -2.91 2.55
CA SER A 217 -29.28 -4.03 3.50
C SER A 217 -28.38 -5.16 2.99
N ASP A 218 -28.58 -5.60 1.75
CA ASP A 218 -27.78 -6.68 1.17
C ASP A 218 -26.30 -6.26 1.01
N ARG A 219 -26.08 -4.98 0.70
CA ARG A 219 -24.72 -4.38 0.65
C ARG A 219 -24.09 -4.34 2.03
N GLN A 220 -24.86 -3.97 3.05
CA GLN A 220 -24.40 -4.00 4.44
C GLN A 220 -24.06 -5.42 4.88
N ASP A 221 -24.87 -6.41 4.52
CA ASP A 221 -24.61 -7.81 4.84
C ASP A 221 -23.30 -8.31 4.22
N VAL A 222 -22.97 -7.87 3.00
CA VAL A 222 -21.64 -8.12 2.40
C VAL A 222 -20.53 -7.53 3.25
N LEU A 223 -20.68 -6.29 3.70
CA LEU A 223 -19.67 -5.61 4.50
C LEU A 223 -19.52 -6.23 5.89
N ASN A 224 -20.61 -6.65 6.50
CA ASN A 224 -20.64 -7.33 7.79
C ASN A 224 -19.79 -8.61 7.78
N ARG A 225 -19.84 -9.36 6.67
CA ARG A 225 -19.05 -10.58 6.49
C ARG A 225 -17.66 -10.38 5.89
N SER A 226 -17.32 -9.15 5.53
CA SER A 226 -16.01 -8.78 4.94
C SER A 226 -14.99 -8.43 6.03
N GLU A 227 -13.71 -8.47 5.68
CA GLU A 227 -12.64 -7.99 6.58
C GLU A 227 -12.35 -6.52 6.26
N ILE A 228 -12.67 -5.62 7.19
CA ILE A 228 -12.53 -4.17 7.01
C ILE A 228 -11.63 -3.59 8.09
N PHE A 229 -10.72 -2.71 7.65
CA PHE A 229 -9.81 -1.99 8.52
C PHE A 229 -9.81 -0.50 8.18
N LEU A 230 -9.75 0.34 9.21
CA LEU A 230 -9.53 1.78 9.08
C LEU A 230 -8.22 2.12 9.77
N SER A 231 -7.25 2.61 9.00
CA SER A 231 -5.90 2.97 9.45
C SER A 231 -5.25 1.84 10.28
N GLY A 232 -5.43 0.59 9.82
CA GLY A 232 -4.86 -0.62 10.42
C GLY A 232 -5.66 -1.22 11.58
N LYS A 233 -6.77 -0.59 12.01
CA LYS A 233 -7.65 -1.12 13.07
C LYS A 233 -8.85 -1.82 12.45
N ALA A 234 -9.22 -3.00 12.96
CA ALA A 234 -10.46 -3.66 12.55
C ALA A 234 -11.65 -2.72 12.74
N PHE A 235 -12.51 -2.62 11.73
CA PHE A 235 -13.53 -1.59 11.66
C PHE A 235 -14.86 -2.19 11.18
N GLY A 236 -15.95 -1.91 11.89
CA GLY A 236 -17.29 -2.29 11.46
C GLY A 236 -17.89 -1.17 10.61
N LEU A 237 -17.74 -1.24 9.29
CA LEU A 237 -18.26 -0.18 8.42
C LEU A 237 -19.79 -0.23 8.36
N ALA A 238 -20.45 0.83 8.83
CA ALA A 238 -21.90 1.00 8.69
C ALA A 238 -22.22 1.91 7.49
N LEU A 239 -22.93 1.42 6.49
CA LEU A 239 -23.42 2.22 5.38
C LEU A 239 -24.50 3.19 5.88
N GLY A 240 -24.27 4.50 5.65
CA GLY A 240 -25.22 5.55 6.04
C GLY A 240 -25.32 5.80 7.55
N GLY A 241 -24.60 5.04 8.38
CA GLY A 241 -24.54 5.22 9.83
C GLY A 241 -23.54 6.31 10.26
N ARG A 242 -23.77 6.92 11.42
CA ARG A 242 -22.79 7.82 12.05
C ARG A 242 -21.71 7.08 12.82
N GLU A 243 -22.08 6.00 13.48
CA GLU A 243 -21.18 5.21 14.32
C GLU A 243 -20.81 3.90 13.61
N PRO A 244 -19.59 3.38 13.84
CA PRO A 244 -19.21 2.07 13.33
C PRO A 244 -19.99 0.96 14.05
N LEU A 245 -20.14 -0.19 13.38
CA LEU A 245 -20.66 -1.41 13.97
C LEU A 245 -19.63 -2.03 14.92
N ASP A 246 -20.12 -2.72 15.94
CA ASP A 246 -19.27 -3.53 16.81
C ASP A 246 -18.70 -4.71 16.02
N VAL A 247 -17.37 -4.77 15.96
CA VAL A 247 -16.62 -5.76 15.19
C VAL A 247 -16.80 -7.17 15.75
N GLU A 248 -16.94 -7.33 17.07
CA GLU A 248 -17.05 -8.64 17.71
C GLU A 248 -18.40 -9.31 17.42
N GLY A 249 -19.44 -8.51 17.14
CA GLY A 249 -20.77 -8.98 16.77
C GLY A 249 -20.96 -9.33 15.29
N LEU A 250 -19.94 -9.17 14.43
CA LEU A 250 -20.06 -9.39 12.99
C LEU A 250 -19.62 -10.81 12.58
N GLU A 251 -20.45 -11.49 11.79
CA GLU A 251 -20.13 -12.80 11.20
C GLU A 251 -19.12 -12.68 10.04
N ARG A 252 -17.83 -12.58 10.35
CA ARG A 252 -16.77 -12.46 9.32
C ARG A 252 -16.47 -13.78 8.60
N SER A 253 -16.25 -13.69 7.29
CA SER A 253 -15.92 -14.82 6.40
C SER A 253 -14.48 -15.30 6.58
N VAL A 254 -14.15 -15.87 7.74
CA VAL A 254 -12.88 -16.61 7.95
C VAL A 254 -13.21 -18.09 8.11
N PRO A 255 -12.57 -19.01 7.35
CA PRO A 255 -12.61 -20.42 7.71
C PRO A 255 -11.91 -20.58 9.07
N ARG A 256 -12.66 -20.84 10.13
CA ARG A 256 -12.07 -21.39 11.36
C ARG A 256 -11.31 -22.65 10.96
N LYS A 257 -9.99 -22.66 11.18
CA LYS A 257 -9.18 -23.88 11.14
C LYS A 257 -9.90 -24.95 11.98
N PRO A 258 -10.12 -26.18 11.47
CA PRO A 258 -10.87 -27.18 12.21
C PRO A 258 -10.07 -27.54 13.46
N GLU A 259 -10.58 -27.10 14.60
CA GLU A 259 -10.16 -27.63 15.89
C GLU A 259 -10.51 -29.12 15.88
N ARG A 260 -9.48 -29.89 16.22
CA ARG A 260 -9.43 -31.35 16.22
C ARG A 260 -10.71 -31.90 16.84
N ALA A 261 -11.43 -32.70 16.05
CA ALA A 261 -12.63 -33.41 16.46
C ALA A 261 -12.43 -34.12 17.81
N SER A 262 -13.10 -33.61 18.84
CA SER A 262 -13.56 -34.43 19.95
C SER A 262 -14.95 -34.93 19.57
N ALA A 263 -15.03 -36.23 19.39
CA ALA A 263 -16.24 -36.96 19.07
C ALA A 263 -17.35 -36.64 20.09
N SER A 264 -18.52 -36.26 19.58
CA SER A 264 -19.80 -36.53 20.21
C SER A 264 -20.84 -36.62 19.10
N ALA A 265 -21.26 -37.86 18.84
CA ALA A 265 -22.30 -38.22 17.88
C ALA A 265 -23.69 -37.71 18.35
N PRO A 266 -24.69 -37.66 17.45
CA PRO A 266 -25.87 -36.82 17.57
C PRO A 266 -27.02 -37.50 18.32
N THR A 267 -27.95 -36.70 18.83
CA THR A 267 -29.32 -37.18 19.11
C THR A 267 -30.35 -36.30 18.39
N PRO A 268 -31.37 -36.91 17.76
CA PRO A 268 -32.35 -36.21 16.95
C PRO A 268 -33.52 -35.74 17.80
N THR A 269 -34.12 -34.61 17.44
CA THR A 269 -35.54 -34.38 17.75
C THR A 269 -36.20 -33.62 16.61
N SER A 270 -37.30 -34.21 16.20
CA SER A 270 -38.13 -33.96 15.04
C SER A 270 -39.24 -32.94 15.34
N ASN A 271 -39.85 -32.47 14.24
CA ASN A 271 -41.17 -31.83 14.10
C ASN A 271 -41.18 -30.30 14.32
N THR A 272 -41.81 -29.48 13.48
CA THR A 272 -42.91 -29.75 12.53
C THR A 272 -43.04 -28.58 11.55
N ASP A 273 -43.43 -28.90 10.32
CA ASP A 273 -44.03 -27.98 9.35
C ASP A 273 -45.15 -27.12 9.94
N ARG A 274 -45.18 -25.82 9.61
CA ARG A 274 -46.45 -25.17 9.27
C ARG A 274 -46.29 -24.04 8.25
N ARG A 275 -47.02 -24.26 7.16
CA ARG A 275 -47.28 -23.48 5.95
C ARG A 275 -48.24 -22.31 6.22
N LEU A 276 -48.32 -21.38 5.23
CA LEU A 276 -49.39 -20.38 4.91
C LEU A 276 -49.23 -19.00 5.60
N SER A 277 -49.33 -17.80 4.99
CA SER A 277 -49.80 -17.29 3.67
C SER A 277 -49.22 -15.86 3.49
N SER A 278 -48.75 -15.43 2.31
CA SER A 278 -49.48 -14.58 1.34
C SER A 278 -50.55 -13.65 1.92
N VAL A 279 -50.29 -12.34 1.99
CA VAL A 279 -51.25 -11.28 1.61
C VAL A 279 -50.49 -10.11 0.95
N LYS A 280 -50.99 -9.77 -0.24
CA LYS A 280 -50.66 -8.66 -1.11
C LYS A 280 -51.79 -7.65 -0.92
N GLU A 281 -51.51 -6.36 -0.75
CA GLU A 281 -52.22 -5.28 -1.45
C GLU A 281 -51.65 -3.88 -1.17
N ASP A 282 -51.49 -3.18 -2.29
CA ASP A 282 -51.28 -1.75 -2.52
C ASP A 282 -52.67 -1.05 -2.41
N PRO A 283 -52.73 0.27 -2.16
CA PRO A 283 -53.09 1.13 -3.30
C PRO A 283 -52.47 2.54 -3.30
N ARG A 284 -51.87 2.87 -4.46
CA ARG A 284 -52.05 4.07 -5.31
C ARG A 284 -52.78 5.31 -4.73
N ALA A 285 -52.09 6.45 -4.83
CA ALA A 285 -52.48 7.74 -5.42
C ALA A 285 -51.23 8.65 -5.35
N GLY A 286 -50.78 9.48 -6.29
CA GLY A 286 -51.40 10.24 -7.39
C GLY A 286 -50.78 11.66 -7.35
N PHE A 287 -50.67 12.34 -8.50
CA PHE A 287 -50.19 13.73 -8.73
C PHE A 287 -48.66 13.94 -8.84
N GLU A 288 -48.12 14.79 -9.72
CA GLU A 288 -48.48 15.34 -11.03
C GLU A 288 -47.22 16.15 -11.48
N LYS A 289 -46.94 16.16 -12.79
CA LYS A 289 -45.91 17.01 -13.43
C LYS A 289 -46.46 18.42 -13.66
N PRO A 290 -45.60 19.42 -13.92
CA PRO A 290 -45.58 19.94 -15.30
C PRO A 290 -44.17 20.31 -15.84
N ASP A 291 -44.06 20.25 -17.17
CA ASP A 291 -42.94 20.68 -18.00
C ASP A 291 -42.98 22.21 -18.28
N THR A 292 -41.83 22.85 -18.57
CA THR A 292 -41.73 23.84 -19.68
C THR A 292 -40.28 24.09 -20.15
N LYS A 293 -40.14 24.35 -21.46
CA LYS A 293 -38.94 24.53 -22.30
C LYS A 293 -38.48 25.99 -22.46
N ALA A 294 -37.29 26.11 -23.06
CA ALA A 294 -36.75 27.17 -23.98
C ALA A 294 -35.85 28.24 -23.30
N SER A 295 -34.78 28.79 -23.89
CA SER A 295 -34.28 28.80 -25.28
C SER A 295 -32.80 29.23 -25.37
N MET A 296 -32.14 28.79 -26.45
CA MET A 296 -31.03 29.33 -27.28
C MET A 296 -30.06 30.42 -26.81
N GLY A 297 -28.80 30.27 -27.26
CA GLY A 297 -27.84 31.35 -27.48
C GLY A 297 -26.49 30.88 -28.03
N THR A 298 -26.40 30.70 -29.35
CA THR A 298 -25.18 30.39 -30.13
C THR A 298 -24.43 31.67 -30.50
N ALA A 299 -23.09 31.68 -30.46
CA ALA A 299 -22.18 32.22 -31.49
C ALA A 299 -20.73 32.35 -30.96
N GLY A 300 -19.77 31.67 -31.61
CA GLY A 300 -18.36 32.12 -31.67
C GLY A 300 -18.20 33.22 -32.73
N PRO A 301 -17.02 33.43 -33.36
CA PRO A 301 -15.70 32.83 -33.16
C PRO A 301 -14.54 33.87 -33.18
N ALA A 302 -13.28 33.43 -33.02
CA ALA A 302 -12.13 33.75 -33.89
C ALA A 302 -10.77 33.48 -33.21
N SER A 303 -9.99 32.55 -33.78
CA SER A 303 -8.51 32.64 -33.85
C SER A 303 -8.14 33.29 -35.19
N PRO A 304 -6.93 33.85 -35.40
CA PRO A 304 -5.82 32.98 -35.86
C PRO A 304 -4.38 33.47 -35.57
N GLY A 305 -3.42 32.56 -35.79
CA GLY A 305 -2.03 32.84 -36.20
C GLY A 305 -1.00 32.84 -35.05
N SER A 306 0.23 32.34 -35.18
CA SER A 306 0.98 31.76 -36.31
C SER A 306 2.36 31.35 -35.76
N SER A 307 2.92 30.23 -36.22
CA SER A 307 4.33 29.84 -36.02
C SER A 307 5.30 30.83 -36.69
N PRO A 308 6.57 30.89 -36.25
CA PRO A 308 7.63 30.34 -37.12
C PRO A 308 8.86 29.74 -36.40
N GLN A 309 9.39 28.64 -36.96
CA GLN A 309 10.83 28.31 -37.05
C GLN A 309 11.31 28.76 -38.45
N PRO A 310 12.62 28.92 -38.80
CA PRO A 310 13.73 28.01 -38.46
C PRO A 310 15.12 28.66 -38.27
N GLY A 311 16.12 27.87 -37.86
CA GLY A 311 17.54 28.24 -37.93
C GLY A 311 18.46 27.07 -37.55
N SER A 312 19.08 26.47 -38.57
CA SER A 312 20.05 25.39 -38.50
C SER A 312 21.47 25.93 -38.30
N ASP A 313 22.27 25.37 -37.39
CA ASP A 313 23.70 25.17 -37.61
C ASP A 313 24.36 24.15 -36.66
N LYS A 314 25.10 23.23 -37.29
CA LYS A 314 26.28 22.43 -36.90
C LYS A 314 26.32 21.58 -35.62
N ALA A 315 26.66 20.32 -35.88
CA ALA A 315 27.01 19.24 -34.98
C ALA A 315 27.99 19.60 -33.86
N GLU A 316 27.61 19.24 -32.64
CA GLU A 316 28.52 18.79 -31.59
C GLU A 316 27.87 17.55 -30.96
N VAL A 317 28.63 16.45 -30.91
CA VAL A 317 28.19 15.17 -30.32
C VAL A 317 28.10 15.38 -28.80
N GLN A 318 26.96 15.86 -28.32
CA GLN A 318 26.60 15.83 -26.91
C GLN A 318 25.78 14.56 -26.65
N ALA A 319 26.32 13.70 -25.78
CA ALA A 319 25.58 12.63 -25.16
C ALA A 319 24.27 13.20 -24.57
N ALA A 320 23.16 12.53 -24.84
CA ALA A 320 21.86 12.92 -24.29
C ALA A 320 21.94 12.99 -22.74
N PRO A 321 21.34 14.01 -22.09
CA PRO A 321 21.24 14.07 -20.64
C PRO A 321 20.51 12.82 -20.12
N GLY A 322 21.09 12.23 -19.07
CA GLY A 322 20.83 10.87 -18.60
C GLY A 322 19.36 10.49 -18.48
N ALA A 323 19.05 9.31 -19.02
CA ALA A 323 17.80 8.62 -18.72
C ALA A 323 17.66 8.46 -17.20
N ALA A 324 16.47 8.74 -16.66
CA ALA A 324 16.17 8.49 -15.25
C ALA A 324 16.42 7.01 -14.93
N PRO A 325 17.05 6.69 -13.78
CA PRO A 325 17.33 5.32 -13.41
C PRO A 325 16.04 4.51 -13.31
N SER A 326 16.08 3.32 -13.89
CA SER A 326 14.96 2.40 -14.01
C SER A 326 15.03 1.29 -12.96
N PRO A 327 13.93 0.57 -12.67
CA PRO A 327 13.99 -0.64 -11.85
C PRO A 327 15.03 -1.67 -12.35
N GLY A 328 15.27 -1.73 -13.67
CA GLY A 328 16.31 -2.58 -14.25
C GLY A 328 17.73 -2.19 -13.84
N ASP A 329 17.98 -0.91 -13.50
CA ASP A 329 19.25 -0.47 -12.94
C ASP A 329 19.42 -0.96 -11.51
N ALA A 330 18.36 -0.90 -10.68
CA ALA A 330 18.38 -1.45 -9.32
C ALA A 330 18.60 -2.98 -9.33
N ASP A 331 17.92 -3.73 -10.21
CA ASP A 331 18.15 -5.17 -10.38
C ASP A 331 19.59 -5.49 -10.80
N ARG A 332 20.13 -4.69 -11.73
CA ARG A 332 21.54 -4.83 -12.14
C ARG A 332 22.48 -4.63 -10.96
N LEU A 333 22.25 -3.61 -10.12
CA LEU A 333 23.08 -3.38 -8.92
C LEU A 333 22.89 -4.46 -7.87
N GLN A 334 21.67 -4.97 -7.69
CA GLN A 334 21.37 -6.07 -6.78
C GLN A 334 22.17 -7.33 -7.15
N VAL A 335 22.23 -7.66 -8.44
CA VAL A 335 23.04 -8.79 -8.93
C VAL A 335 24.53 -8.51 -8.79
N LYS A 336 24.97 -7.30 -9.19
CA LYS A 336 26.38 -6.89 -9.18
C LYS A 336 27.00 -6.92 -7.78
N TYR A 337 26.28 -6.42 -6.79
CA TYR A 337 26.76 -6.28 -5.41
C TYR A 337 26.28 -7.39 -4.47
N LYS A 338 25.77 -8.51 -5.01
CA LYS A 338 25.19 -9.59 -4.21
C LYS A 338 26.09 -10.05 -3.07
N ALA A 339 27.38 -10.27 -3.32
CA ALA A 339 28.30 -10.76 -2.29
C ALA A 339 28.50 -9.75 -1.15
N GLN A 340 28.60 -8.47 -1.47
CA GLN A 340 28.71 -7.39 -0.49
C GLN A 340 27.41 -7.21 0.31
N ILE A 341 26.26 -7.33 -0.36
CA ILE A 341 24.94 -7.29 0.29
C ILE A 341 24.77 -8.47 1.24
N ASP A 342 25.10 -9.70 0.81
CA ASP A 342 24.99 -10.89 1.63
C ASP A 342 25.89 -10.78 2.90
N GLU A 343 27.07 -10.17 2.76
CA GLU A 343 27.96 -9.88 3.89
C GLU A 343 27.41 -8.77 4.81
N LEU A 344 26.85 -7.71 4.22
CA LEU A 344 26.19 -6.63 4.97
C LEU A 344 24.96 -7.15 5.74
N VAL A 345 24.18 -8.07 5.18
CA VAL A 345 23.09 -8.76 5.89
C VAL A 345 23.65 -9.52 7.10
N ARG A 346 24.69 -10.33 6.88
CA ARG A 346 25.29 -11.17 7.93
C ARG A 346 25.84 -10.34 9.09
N GLU A 347 26.57 -9.26 8.80
CA GLU A 347 27.10 -8.36 9.83
C GLU A 347 26.00 -7.49 10.45
N GLY A 348 25.05 -7.01 9.64
CA GLY A 348 23.95 -6.17 10.10
C GLY A 348 23.06 -6.85 11.12
N LEU A 349 22.74 -8.14 10.91
CA LEU A 349 21.99 -8.95 11.87
C LEU A 349 22.78 -9.18 13.17
N ALA A 350 24.10 -9.34 13.06
CA ALA A 350 24.95 -9.63 14.21
C ALA A 350 25.30 -8.40 15.05
N LYS A 351 25.41 -7.21 14.43
CA LYS A 351 26.04 -6.04 15.05
C LYS A 351 25.26 -4.72 14.91
N PHE A 352 24.40 -4.57 13.91
CA PHE A 352 23.81 -3.27 13.56
C PHE A 352 22.28 -3.24 13.71
N HIS A 353 21.71 -4.19 14.44
CA HIS A 353 20.27 -4.27 14.70
C HIS A 353 19.42 -4.33 13.43
N PHE A 354 19.95 -4.92 12.34
CA PHE A 354 19.14 -5.15 11.16
C PHE A 354 18.00 -6.10 11.50
N VAL A 355 16.86 -5.89 10.86
CA VAL A 355 15.77 -6.86 10.94
C VAL A 355 16.03 -8.00 9.94
N ASP A 356 15.63 -9.20 10.29
CA ASP A 356 15.81 -10.41 9.47
C ASP A 356 14.83 -10.50 8.30
N TYR A 357 13.66 -9.85 8.42
CA TYR A 357 12.60 -9.88 7.41
C TYR A 357 12.71 -8.81 6.31
N ALA A 358 13.62 -7.84 6.43
CA ALA A 358 13.82 -6.78 5.43
C ALA A 358 15.33 -6.61 5.12
N PRO A 359 15.92 -7.56 4.38
CA PRO A 359 17.34 -7.51 4.06
C PRO A 359 17.67 -6.31 3.17
N PRO A 360 18.91 -5.77 3.26
CA PRO A 360 19.39 -4.73 2.37
C PRO A 360 19.15 -5.02 0.89
N SER A 361 18.62 -4.03 0.16
CA SER A 361 18.33 -4.18 -1.26
C SER A 361 18.35 -2.84 -2.01
N PHE A 362 18.59 -2.88 -3.32
CA PHE A 362 18.49 -1.70 -4.16
C PHE A 362 17.04 -1.44 -4.59
N ALA A 363 16.65 -0.17 -4.57
CA ALA A 363 15.35 0.29 -5.01
C ALA A 363 15.45 1.62 -5.76
N ILE A 364 14.36 2.06 -6.37
CA ILE A 364 14.24 3.41 -6.93
C ILE A 364 13.47 4.29 -5.96
N PHE A 365 14.07 5.42 -5.57
CA PHE A 365 13.42 6.47 -4.80
C PHE A 365 13.67 7.82 -5.46
N ARG A 366 12.60 8.54 -5.86
CA ARG A 366 12.67 9.86 -6.49
C ARG A 366 13.67 9.98 -7.65
N ASN A 367 13.68 9.01 -8.56
CA ASN A 367 14.64 8.93 -9.67
C ASN A 367 16.12 8.78 -9.25
N HIS A 368 16.38 8.25 -8.05
CA HIS A 368 17.69 7.79 -7.62
C HIS A 368 17.64 6.28 -7.36
N VAL A 369 18.73 5.59 -7.67
CA VAL A 369 18.95 4.24 -7.15
C VAL A 369 19.42 4.38 -5.72
N VAL A 370 18.71 3.77 -4.77
CA VAL A 370 19.02 3.83 -3.34
C VAL A 370 19.30 2.43 -2.81
N LEU A 371 20.21 2.32 -1.86
CA LEU A 371 20.34 1.10 -1.05
C LEU A 371 19.47 1.25 0.20
N GLN A 372 18.49 0.37 0.37
CA GLN A 372 17.59 0.39 1.52
C GLN A 372 18.13 -0.49 2.64
N LEU A 373 18.08 0.02 3.87
CA LEU A 373 18.44 -0.69 5.10
C LEU A 373 17.29 -0.55 6.11
N THR A 374 16.98 -1.60 6.87
CA THR A 374 16.00 -1.52 7.95
C THR A 374 16.57 -2.01 9.28
N LEU A 375 16.56 -1.12 10.27
CA LEU A 375 17.08 -1.33 11.62
C LEU A 375 15.94 -1.27 12.64
N ARG A 376 16.11 -1.95 13.77
CA ARG A 376 15.23 -1.83 14.93
C ARG A 376 15.96 -1.15 16.08
N ASN A 377 15.47 0.01 16.49
CA ASN A 377 15.95 0.65 17.70
C ASN A 377 15.52 -0.20 18.92
N PRO A 378 16.44 -0.69 19.76
CA PRO A 378 16.10 -1.46 20.95
C PRO A 378 15.40 -0.61 22.02
N GLU A 379 15.61 0.72 22.01
CA GLU A 379 14.97 1.64 22.92
C GLU A 379 13.48 1.76 22.65
N ARG A 380 12.71 1.97 23.72
CA ARG A 380 11.27 2.20 23.65
C ARG A 380 10.95 3.62 24.05
N PHE A 381 10.07 4.25 23.29
CA PHE A 381 9.60 5.59 23.56
C PHE A 381 8.19 5.57 24.11
N GLU A 382 7.94 6.37 25.14
CA GLU A 382 6.60 6.59 25.66
C GLU A 382 5.83 7.51 24.70
N ARG A 383 4.78 6.99 24.07
CA ARG A 383 4.03 7.70 23.02
C ARG A 383 3.39 8.97 23.57
N GLU A 384 2.90 8.93 24.81
CA GLU A 384 2.12 9.99 25.45
C GLU A 384 3.00 11.14 25.94
N SER A 385 4.29 10.89 26.22
CA SER A 385 5.22 11.89 26.78
C SER A 385 6.28 12.37 25.80
N THR A 386 6.37 11.78 24.61
CA THR A 386 7.33 12.19 23.57
C THR A 386 6.60 12.60 22.28
N SER A 387 7.10 13.64 21.62
CA SER A 387 6.64 14.00 20.28
C SER A 387 7.30 13.13 19.21
N ILE A 388 6.73 13.07 18.01
CA ILE A 388 7.35 12.40 16.84
C ILE A 388 8.75 12.97 16.56
N TYR A 389 8.94 14.28 16.74
CA TYR A 389 10.21 14.96 16.49
C TYR A 389 11.27 14.55 17.52
N LYS A 390 10.89 14.49 18.81
CA LYS A 390 11.79 14.05 19.87
C LYS A 390 12.25 12.61 19.67
N ARG A 391 11.32 11.72 19.32
CA ARG A 391 11.65 10.32 19.01
C ARG A 391 12.55 10.20 17.77
N ALA A 392 12.22 10.87 16.68
CA ALA A 392 13.03 10.86 15.46
C ALA A 392 14.46 11.35 15.72
N ALA A 393 14.63 12.44 16.48
CA ALA A 393 15.95 12.94 16.84
C ALA A 393 16.72 11.99 17.74
N GLN A 394 16.11 11.45 18.79
CA GLN A 394 16.75 10.48 19.66
C GLN A 394 17.13 9.20 18.92
N SER A 395 16.27 8.73 18.00
CA SER A 395 16.59 7.59 17.14
C SER A 395 17.72 7.87 16.15
N PHE A 396 17.86 9.10 15.68
CA PHE A 396 19.01 9.49 14.88
C PHE A 396 20.27 9.54 15.74
N ASP A 397 20.35 10.44 16.72
CA ASP A 397 21.59 10.76 17.42
C ASP A 397 22.06 9.66 18.37
N LEU A 398 21.15 9.02 19.11
CA LEU A 398 21.52 8.06 20.15
C LEU A 398 21.63 6.62 19.61
N PHE A 399 20.96 6.32 18.50
CA PHE A 399 20.91 4.98 17.94
C PHE A 399 21.57 4.86 16.57
N LEU A 400 21.12 5.62 15.56
CA LEU A 400 21.61 5.43 14.20
C LEU A 400 23.02 6.01 13.99
N ALA A 401 23.26 7.26 14.40
CA ALA A 401 24.50 8.00 14.18
C ALA A 401 25.76 7.23 14.66
N PRO A 402 25.79 6.60 15.85
CA PRO A 402 26.92 5.79 16.29
C PRO A 402 27.23 4.58 15.39
N LEU A 403 26.24 4.06 14.66
CA LEU A 403 26.37 2.89 13.80
C LEU A 403 26.80 3.24 12.37
N LEU A 404 26.55 4.47 11.92
CA LEU A 404 26.71 4.87 10.51
C LEU A 404 28.12 4.59 9.97
N LYS A 405 29.17 4.87 10.74
CA LYS A 405 30.55 4.60 10.32
C LYS A 405 30.77 3.12 10.00
N SER A 406 30.43 2.23 10.92
CA SER A 406 30.61 0.78 10.74
C SER A 406 29.70 0.20 9.67
N ILE A 407 28.50 0.75 9.49
CA ILE A 407 27.60 0.35 8.39
C ILE A 407 28.21 0.75 7.04
N LEU A 408 28.72 1.99 6.91
CA LEU A 408 29.28 2.50 5.65
C LEU A 408 30.53 1.75 5.20
N GLU A 409 31.33 1.22 6.12
CA GLU A 409 32.47 0.33 5.82
C GLU A 409 32.05 -0.96 5.10
N LYS A 410 30.78 -1.37 5.26
CA LYS A 410 30.21 -2.60 4.70
C LYS A 410 29.29 -2.35 3.51
N VAL A 411 28.83 -1.11 3.34
CA VAL A 411 28.03 -0.71 2.17
C VAL A 411 28.87 -0.86 0.89
N PRO A 412 28.30 -1.39 -0.20
CA PRO A 412 29.00 -1.50 -1.48
C PRO A 412 29.62 -0.17 -1.91
N GLN A 413 30.87 -0.24 -2.36
CA GLN A 413 31.60 0.92 -2.84
C GLN A 413 31.41 1.00 -4.36
N GLY A 414 30.75 2.05 -4.84
CA GLY A 414 30.48 2.28 -6.25
C GLY A 414 29.83 3.64 -6.50
N GLU A 415 29.95 4.14 -7.73
CA GLU A 415 29.36 5.43 -8.15
C GLU A 415 27.96 5.25 -8.77
N GLU A 416 27.46 4.01 -8.90
CA GLU A 416 26.19 3.71 -9.55
C GLU A 416 24.96 3.96 -8.68
N PHE A 417 25.16 4.24 -7.38
CA PHE A 417 24.14 4.70 -6.46
C PHE A 417 24.78 5.75 -5.54
N ASP A 418 23.99 6.74 -5.15
CA ASP A 418 24.47 7.92 -4.44
C ASP A 418 23.75 8.17 -3.11
N THR A 419 22.81 7.28 -2.74
CA THR A 419 21.89 7.51 -1.63
C THR A 419 21.65 6.23 -0.84
N LEU A 420 21.60 6.37 0.48
CA LEU A 420 21.24 5.32 1.43
C LEU A 420 19.89 5.68 2.06
N ASP A 421 18.95 4.74 2.03
CA ASP A 421 17.63 4.86 2.64
C ASP A 421 17.60 3.99 3.89
N ILE A 422 17.63 4.61 5.07
CA ILE A 422 17.73 3.90 6.35
C ILE A 422 16.42 4.06 7.13
N THR A 423 15.64 2.99 7.18
CA THR A 423 14.46 2.91 8.04
C THR A 423 14.85 2.46 9.44
N VAL A 424 14.52 3.25 10.46
CA VAL A 424 14.63 2.89 11.87
C VAL A 424 13.25 2.64 12.46
N LEU A 425 13.03 1.43 12.98
CA LEU A 425 11.80 1.03 13.65
C LEU A 425 11.90 1.33 15.15
N ASN A 426 11.14 2.31 15.61
CA ASN A 426 11.09 2.78 16.98
C ASN A 426 9.98 2.06 17.74
N GLY A 427 10.33 1.32 18.79
CA GLY A 427 9.34 0.74 19.69
C GLY A 427 8.61 1.82 20.48
N LEU A 428 7.29 1.75 20.53
CA LEU A 428 6.48 2.65 21.36
C LEU A 428 5.93 1.86 22.54
N ALA A 429 6.29 2.29 23.74
CA ALA A 429 5.69 1.81 24.97
C ALA A 429 4.22 2.21 25.00
N SER A 430 3.36 1.24 25.29
CA SER A 430 1.95 1.45 25.61
C SER A 430 1.51 0.38 26.60
N THR A 431 0.47 0.67 27.37
CA THR A 431 -0.10 -0.25 28.37
C THR A 431 -0.81 -1.46 27.76
N SER A 432 -1.02 -1.51 26.44
CA SER A 432 -1.90 -2.53 25.82
C SER A 432 -1.42 -3.14 24.49
N LYS A 433 -0.27 -2.74 23.93
CA LYS A 433 0.46 -3.50 22.89
C LYS A 433 1.80 -2.88 22.47
N ALA A 434 2.71 -3.71 21.96
CA ALA A 434 3.88 -3.24 21.22
C ALA A 434 3.40 -2.58 19.91
N SER A 435 3.58 -1.28 19.78
CA SER A 435 3.43 -0.57 18.51
C SER A 435 4.79 -0.02 18.08
N SER A 436 4.99 0.22 16.79
CA SER A 436 6.24 0.78 16.30
C SER A 436 5.98 1.92 15.32
N GLU A 437 6.88 2.88 15.34
CA GLU A 437 6.94 4.03 14.42
C GLU A 437 8.15 3.84 13.50
N ALA A 438 7.99 4.02 12.20
CA ALA A 438 9.10 3.99 11.25
C ALA A 438 9.63 5.40 11.03
N THR A 439 10.94 5.59 11.14
CA THR A 439 11.62 6.84 10.78
C THR A 439 12.63 6.55 9.68
N ASP A 440 12.43 7.13 8.49
CA ASP A 440 13.31 6.96 7.34
C ASP A 440 14.29 8.13 7.27
N PHE A 441 15.57 7.81 7.18
CA PHE A 441 16.67 8.75 6.93
C PHE A 441 17.26 8.44 5.56
N ILE A 442 16.90 9.27 4.58
CA ILE A 442 17.31 9.12 3.20
C ILE A 442 18.46 10.09 2.98
N CYS A 443 19.67 9.56 3.06
CA CYS A 443 20.90 10.32 3.19
C CYS A 443 21.77 10.12 1.95
N PRO A 444 22.21 11.18 1.28
CA PRO A 444 23.19 11.05 0.22
C PRO A 444 24.52 10.50 0.77
N ILE A 445 25.17 9.60 0.03
CA ILE A 445 26.37 8.86 0.45
C ILE A 445 27.54 9.80 0.74
N ARG A 446 27.67 10.89 -0.02
CA ARG A 446 28.76 11.84 0.19
C ARG A 446 28.67 12.51 1.57
N PRO A 447 27.58 13.22 1.94
CA PRO A 447 27.34 13.68 3.32
C PRO A 447 27.50 12.60 4.38
N LEU A 448 27.02 11.36 4.12
CA LEU A 448 27.20 10.24 5.05
C LEU A 448 28.68 9.91 5.34
N ARG A 449 29.53 9.92 4.30
CA ARG A 449 30.97 9.70 4.46
C ARG A 449 31.63 10.84 5.22
N GLN A 450 31.29 12.08 4.86
CA GLN A 450 31.78 13.27 5.57
C GLN A 450 31.39 13.21 7.06
N PHE A 451 30.18 12.76 7.38
CA PHE A 451 29.75 12.55 8.76
C PHE A 451 30.57 11.44 9.45
N ALA A 452 30.77 10.29 8.79
CA ALA A 452 31.57 9.19 9.34
C ALA A 452 33.06 9.53 9.56
N GLU A 453 33.57 10.51 8.81
CA GLU A 453 34.92 11.09 8.92
C GLU A 453 34.97 12.30 9.88
N ALA A 454 33.84 12.64 10.53
CA ALA A 454 33.68 13.76 11.44
C ALA A 454 33.94 15.15 10.80
N GLU A 455 33.72 15.30 9.50
CA GLU A 455 33.80 16.58 8.79
C GLU A 455 32.55 17.45 8.96
N ILE A 456 31.38 16.81 9.17
CA ILE A 456 30.10 17.49 9.36
C ILE A 456 29.40 17.01 10.62
N THR A 457 28.54 17.83 11.20
CA THR A 457 27.78 17.46 12.41
C THR A 457 26.58 16.57 12.08
N SER A 458 25.95 15.97 13.12
CA SER A 458 24.65 15.29 12.99
C SER A 458 23.60 16.18 12.33
N GLN A 459 23.54 17.46 12.74
CA GLN A 459 22.56 18.41 12.21
C GLN A 459 22.81 18.73 10.73
N ASP A 460 24.08 18.84 10.33
CA ASP A 460 24.45 19.08 8.93
C ASP A 460 24.09 17.90 8.04
N LEU A 461 24.27 16.67 8.52
CA LEU A 461 23.85 15.46 7.79
C LEU A 461 22.32 15.44 7.66
N VAL A 462 21.57 15.68 8.74
CA VAL A 462 20.10 15.72 8.71
C VAL A 462 19.57 16.80 7.76
N ASN A 463 20.18 17.98 7.75
CA ASN A 463 19.79 19.09 6.84
C ASN A 463 19.99 18.74 5.36
N GLN A 464 20.96 17.87 5.05
CA GLN A 464 21.26 17.40 3.70
C GLN A 464 20.49 16.12 3.33
N SER A 465 19.66 15.62 4.24
CA SER A 465 18.92 14.36 4.09
C SER A 465 17.42 14.62 4.04
N ILE A 466 16.66 13.59 3.67
CA ILE A 466 15.20 13.60 3.82
C ILE A 466 14.86 12.75 5.04
N VAL A 467 14.09 13.31 5.96
CA VAL A 467 13.58 12.59 7.13
C VAL A 467 12.08 12.39 6.99
N LEU A 468 11.64 11.13 7.05
CA LEU A 468 10.23 10.76 7.05
C LEU A 468 9.88 10.06 8.37
N VAL A 469 8.70 10.34 8.91
CA VAL A 469 8.12 9.57 10.02
C VAL A 469 6.81 8.97 9.54
N ASN A 470 6.74 7.64 9.51
CA ASN A 470 5.66 6.87 8.91
C ASN A 470 5.31 7.37 7.49
N GLY A 471 6.33 7.66 6.68
CA GLY A 471 6.18 8.18 5.32
C GLY A 471 5.86 9.67 5.21
N VAL A 472 5.71 10.40 6.33
CA VAL A 472 5.47 11.85 6.33
C VAL A 472 6.77 12.61 6.49
N ARG A 473 7.10 13.49 5.54
CA ARG A 473 8.32 14.32 5.64
C ARG A 473 8.20 15.29 6.81
N ILE A 474 9.24 15.33 7.64
CA ILE A 474 9.38 16.29 8.72
C ILE A 474 10.66 17.12 8.55
N ALA A 475 10.64 18.34 9.09
CA ALA A 475 11.87 19.07 9.38
C ALA A 475 12.33 18.65 10.78
N LEU A 476 13.57 18.18 10.89
CA LEU A 476 14.14 17.72 12.15
C LEU A 476 15.30 18.64 12.55
N ASN A 477 15.11 19.35 13.66
CA ASN A 477 16.18 20.11 14.32
C ASN A 477 16.52 19.37 15.62
N LEU A 478 17.70 18.77 15.65
CA LEU A 478 18.17 17.89 16.74
C LEU A 478 18.35 18.67 18.05
N GLN A 479 18.82 19.93 17.98
CA GLN A 479 19.07 20.76 19.16
C GLN A 479 17.79 21.31 19.79
N GLN A 480 16.73 21.51 19.00
CA GLN A 480 15.47 22.07 19.50
C GLN A 480 14.57 21.04 20.19
N VAL A 481 14.93 19.76 20.13
CA VAL A 481 14.09 18.64 20.62
C VAL A 481 14.71 17.86 21.78
N GLU A 482 15.94 18.20 22.18
CA GLU A 482 16.58 17.69 23.41
C GLU A 482 15.75 18.01 24.67
#